data_AF-A0A5S3UWU3-F1
#
_entry.id   AF-A0A5S3UWU3-F1
#
_cell.length_a   1.000
_cell.length_b   1.000
_cell.length_c   1.000
_cell.angle_alpha   90.00
_cell.angle_beta   90.00
_cell.angle_gamma   90.00
#
_symmetry.space_group_name_H-M   'P 1'
#
loop_
_entity.id
_entity.type
_entity.pdbx_description
1 polymer ?
#
loop_
_entity_poly.entity_id
_entity_poly.type
_entity_poly.pdbx_seq_one_letter_code
_entity_poly.pdbx_strand_id
1 'polypeptide(L)'
;MLDGNDLKSVRKNAGISQTDMAKKLDCDRRTIINYEQGVCEPKASQLFRWLSVCKIDLKPLASQLQHFKESIFVLFALPFISPEIVSAGYVGVIALCVLYGLFRKSVNITHMAIMFCVIYTFEYIITTLITSELKSLGASKYVIANSHFTFQICTSILALFVFKNRVRISLYILESTKVTETFFDNMATWIYVYHTFIAVLLAIEYTIDHKYNIKHLSFIYEHYEKFADAAMILAIWLLITMIICHEKELKNGNSQC
;
A
#
# COMPACT_ATOMS: atom_id res chain seq x y z
N MET A 1 -11.06 1.90 20.92
CA MET A 1 -10.93 3.35 20.66
C MET A 1 -11.54 4.03 21.87
N LEU A 2 -10.93 5.07 22.45
CA LEU A 2 -11.48 5.74 23.64
C LEU A 2 -12.92 6.18 23.32
N ASP A 3 -13.89 5.64 24.04
CA ASP A 3 -15.29 6.00 23.87
C ASP A 3 -15.65 7.27 24.67
N GLY A 4 -16.89 7.76 24.53
CA GLY A 4 -17.34 8.95 25.26
C GLY A 4 -17.29 8.80 26.79
N ASN A 5 -17.51 7.58 27.30
CA ASN A 5 -17.43 7.29 28.73
C ASN A 5 -15.97 7.30 29.21
N ASP A 6 -15.03 6.83 28.39
CA ASP A 6 -13.59 6.90 28.66
C ASP A 6 -13.14 8.37 28.73
N LEU A 7 -13.58 9.22 27.80
CA LEU A 7 -13.27 10.67 27.82
C LEU A 7 -13.78 11.35 29.10
N LYS A 8 -15.01 11.00 29.50
CA LYS A 8 -15.65 11.51 30.70
C LYS A 8 -14.92 11.06 31.97
N SER A 9 -14.52 9.79 32.05
CA SER A 9 -13.80 9.25 33.20
C SER A 9 -12.41 9.88 33.32
N VAL A 10 -11.68 9.98 32.22
CA VAL A 10 -10.37 10.65 32.15
C VAL A 10 -10.45 12.10 32.62
N ARG A 11 -11.45 12.87 32.15
CA ARG A 11 -11.64 14.26 32.59
C ARG A 11 -11.95 14.35 34.09
N LYS A 12 -12.86 13.50 34.57
CA LYS A 12 -13.26 13.47 35.99
C LYS A 12 -12.10 13.07 36.90
N ASN A 13 -11.30 12.10 36.51
CA ASN A 13 -10.12 11.65 37.24
C ASN A 13 -9.06 12.75 37.32
N ALA A 14 -8.97 13.61 36.31
CA ALA A 14 -8.14 14.82 36.34
C ALA A 14 -8.74 15.99 37.15
N GLY A 15 -9.96 15.85 37.70
CA GLY A 15 -10.64 16.88 38.48
C GLY A 15 -11.14 18.08 37.66
N ILE A 16 -11.32 17.94 36.34
CA ILE A 16 -11.66 19.04 35.44
C ILE A 16 -13.16 19.05 35.16
N SER A 17 -13.84 20.21 35.25
CA SER A 17 -15.26 20.33 34.89
C SER A 17 -15.46 20.37 33.35
N GLN A 18 -16.67 20.09 32.85
CA GLN A 18 -16.94 20.20 31.40
C GLN A 18 -16.71 21.63 30.88
N THR A 19 -17.06 22.64 31.67
CA THR A 19 -16.84 24.05 31.38
C THR A 19 -15.36 24.41 31.34
N ASP A 20 -14.56 23.87 32.26
CA ASP A 20 -13.12 24.14 32.29
C ASP A 20 -12.39 23.41 31.16
N MET A 21 -12.85 22.21 30.81
CA MET A 21 -12.36 21.49 29.64
C MET A 21 -12.65 22.24 28.36
N ALA A 22 -13.88 22.74 28.19
CA ALA A 22 -14.29 23.56 27.05
C ALA A 22 -13.39 24.79 26.89
N LYS A 23 -13.13 25.52 27.98
CA LYS A 23 -12.19 26.66 28.00
C LYS A 23 -10.77 26.26 27.61
N LYS A 24 -10.26 25.14 28.13
CA LYS A 24 -8.89 24.67 27.84
C LYS A 24 -8.72 24.15 26.41
N LEU A 25 -9.79 23.65 25.80
CA LEU A 25 -9.80 23.14 24.43
C LEU A 25 -10.27 24.17 23.39
N ASP A 26 -10.62 25.37 23.85
CA ASP A 26 -11.13 26.48 23.03
C ASP A 26 -12.33 26.05 22.18
N CYS A 27 -13.32 25.45 22.84
CA CYS A 27 -14.55 24.99 22.21
C CYS A 27 -15.77 25.22 23.09
N ASP A 28 -16.97 25.06 22.53
CA ASP A 28 -18.20 25.21 23.28
C ASP A 28 -18.41 24.04 24.25
N ARG A 29 -19.06 24.31 25.38
CA ARG A 29 -19.39 23.27 26.37
C ARG A 29 -20.24 22.15 25.76
N ARG A 30 -21.13 22.47 24.83
CA ARG A 30 -21.94 21.48 24.11
C ARG A 30 -21.09 20.51 23.30
N THR A 31 -19.97 20.96 22.75
CA THR A 31 -19.01 20.10 22.04
C THR A 31 -18.40 19.06 22.99
N ILE A 32 -18.02 19.46 24.20
CA ILE A 32 -17.53 18.54 25.25
C ILE A 32 -18.60 17.50 25.62
N ILE A 33 -19.85 17.94 25.78
CA ILE A 33 -20.97 17.04 26.08
C ILE A 33 -21.18 16.03 24.95
N ASN A 34 -21.17 16.47 23.70
CA ASN A 34 -21.34 15.60 22.54
C ASN A 34 -20.21 14.56 22.44
N TYR A 35 -18.96 14.95 22.74
CA TYR A 35 -17.83 14.01 22.81
C TYR A 35 -18.02 12.96 23.90
N GLU A 36 -18.42 13.37 25.11
CA GLU A 36 -18.63 12.44 26.23
C GLU A 36 -19.86 11.53 26.07
N GLN A 37 -20.85 11.96 25.28
CA GLN A 37 -22.03 11.17 24.97
C GLN A 37 -21.84 10.29 23.72
N GLY A 38 -20.69 10.37 23.05
CA GLY A 38 -20.44 9.63 21.81
C GLY A 38 -21.25 10.12 20.61
N VAL A 39 -21.85 11.31 20.69
CA VAL A 39 -22.63 11.91 19.59
C VAL A 39 -21.71 12.33 18.44
N CYS A 40 -20.49 12.76 18.75
CA CYS A 40 -19.45 12.98 17.75
C CYS A 40 -18.06 12.66 18.32
N GLU A 41 -17.12 12.32 17.45
CA GLU A 41 -15.75 12.01 17.85
C GLU A 41 -14.86 13.26 17.79
N PRO A 42 -13.97 13.48 18.78
CA PRO A 42 -12.98 14.54 18.71
C PRO A 42 -11.96 14.25 17.60
N LYS A 43 -11.56 15.29 16.86
CA LYS A 43 -10.40 15.19 15.95
C LYS A 43 -9.17 14.75 16.73
N ALA A 44 -8.26 14.00 16.10
CA ALA A 44 -7.04 13.50 16.76
C ALA A 44 -6.28 14.61 17.51
N SER A 45 -6.13 15.80 16.92
CA SER A 45 -5.47 16.96 17.56
C SER A 45 -6.19 17.45 18.83
N GLN A 46 -7.53 17.48 18.81
CA GLN A 46 -8.37 17.81 19.96
C GLN A 46 -8.28 16.73 21.05
N LEU A 47 -8.25 15.45 20.65
CA LEU A 47 -8.07 14.33 21.56
C LEU A 47 -6.70 14.39 22.26
N PHE A 48 -5.61 14.65 21.53
CA PHE A 48 -4.29 14.82 22.13
C PHE A 48 -4.23 16.00 23.11
N ARG A 49 -4.86 17.13 22.77
CA ARG A 49 -5.01 18.26 23.70
C ARG A 49 -5.81 17.88 24.94
N TRP A 50 -6.91 17.13 24.79
CA TRP A 50 -7.72 16.65 25.91
C TRP A 50 -6.89 15.80 26.88
N LEU A 51 -6.15 14.82 26.34
CA LEU A 51 -5.29 13.93 27.14
C LEU A 51 -4.14 14.71 27.81
N SER A 52 -3.53 15.68 27.11
CA SER A 52 -2.52 16.58 27.65
C SER A 52 -3.07 17.45 28.80
N VAL A 53 -4.26 18.01 28.64
CA VAL A 53 -4.96 18.79 29.67
C VAL A 53 -5.27 17.93 30.90
N CYS A 54 -5.58 16.65 30.69
CA CYS A 54 -5.79 15.68 31.77
C CYS A 54 -4.49 15.14 32.38
N LYS A 55 -3.32 15.65 31.95
CA LYS A 55 -1.99 15.22 32.41
C LYS A 55 -1.76 13.71 32.27
N ILE A 56 -2.38 13.06 31.29
CA ILE A 56 -2.05 11.68 30.95
C ILE A 56 -0.65 11.67 30.35
N ASP A 57 0.19 10.76 30.81
CA ASP A 57 1.52 10.59 30.25
C ASP A 57 1.40 10.10 28.80
N LEU A 58 1.74 10.98 27.86
CA LEU A 58 1.72 10.69 26.42
C LEU A 58 3.01 10.03 25.94
N LYS A 59 4.06 9.95 26.78
CA LYS A 59 5.34 9.32 26.41
C LYS A 59 5.18 7.88 25.90
N PRO A 60 4.37 7.00 26.52
CA PRO A 60 4.17 5.64 26.03
C PRO A 60 3.51 5.59 24.66
N LEU A 61 2.59 6.53 24.38
CA LEU A 61 1.92 6.62 23.09
C LEU A 61 2.86 7.18 22.02
N ALA A 62 3.68 8.17 22.37
CA ALA A 62 4.71 8.71 21.49
C ALA A 62 5.78 7.67 21.14
N SER A 63 6.21 6.85 22.09
CA SER A 63 7.16 5.75 21.83
C SER A 63 6.56 4.66 20.95
N GLN A 64 5.28 4.32 21.13
CA GLN A 64 4.57 3.39 20.23
C GLN A 64 4.45 3.96 18.81
N LEU A 65 4.14 5.25 18.68
CA LEU A 65 4.06 5.91 17.37
C LEU A 65 5.43 5.97 16.69
N GLN A 66 6.50 6.16 17.47
CA GLN A 66 7.87 6.16 16.97
C GLN A 66 8.29 4.77 16.47
N HIS A 67 8.01 3.70 17.22
CA HIS A 67 8.26 2.33 16.75
C HIS A 67 7.44 1.95 15.51
N PHE A 68 6.22 2.47 15.38
CA PHE A 68 5.41 2.28 14.17
C PHE A 68 6.01 2.99 12.95
N LYS A 69 6.51 4.23 13.13
CA LYS A 69 7.26 4.94 12.09
C LYS A 69 8.54 4.21 11.71
N GLU A 70 9.30 3.72 12.69
CA GLU A 70 10.52 2.95 12.46
C GLU A 70 10.23 1.64 11.71
N SER A 71 9.15 0.94 12.06
CA SER A 71 8.72 -0.29 11.37
C SER A 71 8.30 -0.03 9.92
N ILE A 72 7.58 1.05 9.66
CA ILE A 72 7.27 1.49 8.30
C ILE A 72 8.56 1.83 7.56
N PHE A 73 9.46 2.58 8.18
CA PHE A 73 10.74 2.97 7.59
C PHE A 73 11.61 1.74 7.23
N VAL A 74 11.60 0.70 8.07
CA VAL A 74 12.26 -0.58 7.76
C VAL A 74 11.66 -1.23 6.52
N LEU A 75 10.33 -1.20 6.36
CA LEU A 75 9.67 -1.71 5.15
C LEU A 75 10.11 -0.95 3.87
N PHE A 76 10.32 0.37 4.00
CA PHE A 76 10.86 1.23 2.93
C PHE A 76 12.39 1.09 2.76
N ALA A 77 13.10 0.53 3.73
CA ALA A 77 14.54 0.30 3.70
C ALA A 77 14.92 -1.11 3.18
N LEU A 78 13.98 -2.07 3.15
CA LEU A 78 14.17 -3.40 2.55
C LEU A 78 14.71 -3.39 1.10
N PRO A 79 14.30 -2.46 0.21
CA PRO A 79 14.90 -2.25 -1.12
C PRO A 79 16.43 -2.14 -1.16
N PHE A 80 17.06 -1.77 -0.06
CA PHE A 80 18.50 -1.48 -0.01
C PHE A 80 19.37 -2.68 0.40
N ILE A 81 18.79 -3.86 0.64
CA ILE A 81 19.52 -5.02 1.18
C ILE A 81 19.91 -6.02 0.07
N SER A 82 18.93 -6.56 -0.66
CA SER A 82 19.15 -7.35 -1.88
C SER A 82 17.85 -7.51 -2.69
N PRO A 83 17.92 -7.63 -4.04
CA PRO A 83 16.72 -7.80 -4.87
C PRO A 83 15.86 -9.02 -4.50
N GLU A 84 16.48 -10.12 -4.06
CA GLU A 84 15.78 -11.34 -3.67
C GLU A 84 14.98 -11.17 -2.37
N ILE A 85 15.56 -10.45 -1.41
CA ILE A 85 14.89 -10.16 -0.13
C ILE A 85 13.69 -9.24 -0.37
N VAL A 86 13.81 -8.28 -1.27
CA VAL A 86 12.73 -7.35 -1.65
C VAL A 86 11.58 -8.10 -2.33
N SER A 87 11.92 -8.96 -3.30
CA SER A 87 10.97 -9.84 -3.97
C SER A 87 10.20 -10.72 -2.99
N ALA A 88 10.92 -11.44 -2.13
CA ALA A 88 10.32 -12.31 -1.11
C ALA A 88 9.46 -11.52 -0.12
N GLY A 89 9.94 -10.34 0.32
CA GLY A 89 9.21 -9.45 1.19
C GLY A 89 7.90 -8.95 0.58
N TYR A 90 7.92 -8.54 -0.68
CA TYR A 90 6.73 -8.11 -1.41
C TYR A 90 5.68 -9.21 -1.54
N VAL A 91 6.09 -10.41 -1.97
CA VAL A 91 5.19 -11.57 -2.06
C VAL A 91 4.64 -11.92 -0.67
N GLY A 92 5.47 -11.87 0.37
CA GLY A 92 5.07 -12.11 1.75
C GLY A 92 4.00 -11.12 2.23
N VAL A 93 4.18 -9.82 1.99
CA VAL A 93 3.20 -8.79 2.36
C VAL A 93 1.89 -8.97 1.58
N ILE A 94 1.96 -9.27 0.28
CA ILE A 94 0.76 -9.55 -0.51
C ILE A 94 0.02 -10.79 0.02
N ALA A 95 0.74 -11.85 0.37
CA ALA A 95 0.14 -13.05 0.95
C ALA A 95 -0.61 -12.72 2.26
N LEU A 96 -0.07 -11.84 3.10
CA LEU A 96 -0.77 -11.35 4.29
C LEU A 96 -2.03 -10.56 3.93
N CYS A 97 -2.00 -9.74 2.87
CA CYS A 97 -3.20 -9.04 2.38
C CYS A 97 -4.26 -10.01 1.84
N VAL A 98 -3.88 -11.08 1.16
CA VAL A 98 -4.80 -12.15 0.73
C VAL A 98 -5.43 -12.82 1.95
N LEU A 99 -4.63 -13.23 2.93
CA LEU A 99 -5.12 -13.86 4.16
C LEU A 99 -6.09 -12.93 4.90
N TYR A 100 -5.74 -11.65 5.05
CA TYR A 100 -6.62 -10.65 5.63
C TYR A 100 -7.96 -10.56 4.89
N GLY A 101 -7.92 -10.47 3.55
CA GLY A 101 -9.10 -10.42 2.70
C GLY A 101 -10.01 -11.63 2.89
N LEU A 102 -9.43 -12.83 2.98
CA LEU A 102 -10.15 -14.07 3.25
C LEU A 102 -10.78 -14.09 4.65
N PHE A 103 -10.02 -13.73 5.69
CA PHE A 103 -10.51 -13.73 7.08
C PHE A 103 -11.63 -12.70 7.30
N ARG A 104 -11.52 -11.52 6.68
CA ARG A 104 -12.55 -10.46 6.78
C ARG A 104 -13.64 -10.58 5.70
N LYS A 105 -13.58 -11.63 4.85
CA LYS A 105 -14.50 -11.87 3.74
C LYS A 105 -14.61 -10.69 2.76
N SER A 106 -13.51 -9.94 2.60
CA SER A 106 -13.42 -8.83 1.65
C SER A 106 -12.94 -9.33 0.30
N VAL A 107 -13.90 -9.58 -0.60
CA VAL A 107 -13.62 -10.10 -1.96
C VAL A 107 -12.73 -9.15 -2.76
N ASN A 108 -13.00 -7.84 -2.69
CA ASN A 108 -12.24 -6.82 -3.44
C ASN A 108 -10.74 -6.81 -3.06
N ILE A 109 -10.42 -6.85 -1.76
CA ILE A 109 -9.03 -6.90 -1.28
C ILE A 109 -8.36 -8.20 -1.71
N THR A 110 -9.07 -9.33 -1.52
CA THR A 110 -8.57 -10.66 -1.86
C THR A 110 -8.20 -10.75 -3.35
N HIS A 111 -9.12 -10.35 -4.24
CA HIS A 111 -8.90 -10.44 -5.68
C HIS A 111 -7.78 -9.51 -6.15
N MET A 112 -7.75 -8.27 -5.65
CA MET A 112 -6.67 -7.33 -5.99
C MET A 112 -5.30 -7.88 -5.58
N ALA A 113 -5.17 -8.36 -4.34
CA ALA A 113 -3.93 -8.94 -3.84
C ALA A 113 -3.50 -10.19 -4.63
N ILE A 114 -4.45 -11.08 -4.95
CA ILE A 114 -4.18 -12.26 -5.80
C ILE A 114 -3.71 -11.83 -7.18
N MET A 115 -4.35 -10.85 -7.83
CA MET A 115 -3.93 -10.39 -9.16
C MET A 115 -2.52 -9.79 -9.15
N PHE A 116 -2.19 -8.95 -8.16
CA PHE A 116 -0.81 -8.46 -8.01
C PHE A 116 0.19 -9.61 -7.80
N CYS A 117 -0.16 -10.60 -6.99
CA CYS A 117 0.68 -11.78 -6.75
C CYS A 117 0.91 -12.58 -8.04
N VAL A 118 -0.16 -12.90 -8.77
CA VAL A 118 -0.10 -13.72 -9.99
C VAL A 118 0.71 -13.02 -11.07
N ILE A 119 0.48 -11.72 -11.31
CA ILE A 119 1.23 -10.97 -12.33
C ILE A 119 2.72 -10.95 -11.99
N TYR A 120 3.06 -10.62 -10.73
CA TYR A 120 4.45 -10.56 -10.30
C TYR A 120 5.17 -11.91 -10.38
N THR A 121 4.54 -12.97 -9.84
CA THR A 121 5.13 -14.31 -9.84
C THR A 121 5.26 -14.87 -11.25
N PHE A 122 4.27 -14.64 -12.11
CA PHE A 122 4.35 -14.98 -13.53
C PHE A 122 5.53 -14.27 -14.21
N GLU A 123 5.67 -12.96 -14.00
CA GLU A 123 6.77 -12.19 -14.60
C GLU A 123 8.12 -12.74 -14.15
N TYR A 124 8.31 -12.91 -12.84
CA TYR A 124 9.55 -13.39 -12.25
C TYR A 124 9.97 -14.78 -12.77
N ILE A 125 9.02 -15.73 -12.83
CA ILE A 125 9.28 -17.10 -13.29
C ILE A 125 9.69 -17.08 -14.77
N ILE A 126 8.91 -16.39 -15.62
CA ILE A 126 9.16 -16.40 -17.06
C ILE A 126 10.46 -15.67 -17.40
N THR A 127 10.75 -14.53 -16.77
CA THR A 127 12.03 -13.83 -16.91
C THR A 127 13.22 -14.73 -16.57
N THR A 128 13.11 -15.49 -15.47
CA THR A 128 14.16 -16.42 -15.03
C THR A 128 14.37 -17.53 -16.06
N LEU A 129 13.28 -18.09 -16.59
CA LEU A 129 13.31 -19.12 -17.63
C LEU A 129 13.93 -18.59 -18.93
N ILE A 130 13.47 -17.44 -19.44
CA ILE A 130 14.02 -16.78 -20.63
C ILE A 130 15.53 -16.56 -20.48
N THR A 131 15.96 -16.06 -19.31
CA THR A 131 17.37 -15.78 -19.04
C THR A 131 18.20 -17.07 -19.03
N SER A 132 17.69 -18.14 -18.40
CA SER A 132 18.37 -19.44 -18.34
C SER A 132 18.54 -20.05 -19.74
N GLU A 133 17.47 -20.07 -20.53
CA GLU A 133 17.48 -20.64 -21.88
C GLU A 133 18.36 -19.83 -22.86
N LEU A 134 18.28 -18.50 -22.84
CA LEU A 134 19.13 -17.69 -23.71
C LEU A 134 20.61 -17.81 -23.33
N LYS A 135 20.94 -17.96 -22.04
CA LYS A 135 22.32 -18.23 -21.59
C LYS A 135 22.80 -19.61 -22.07
N SER A 136 21.96 -20.64 -22.01
CA SER A 136 22.33 -22.00 -22.45
C SER A 136 22.62 -22.05 -23.96
N LEU A 137 21.92 -21.23 -24.74
CA LEU A 137 22.12 -21.06 -26.18
C LEU A 137 23.31 -20.15 -26.55
N GLY A 138 24.05 -19.62 -25.57
CA GLY A 138 25.17 -18.72 -25.81
C GLY A 138 24.77 -17.35 -26.34
N ALA A 139 23.54 -16.90 -26.07
CA ALA A 139 23.07 -15.58 -26.50
C ALA A 139 23.90 -14.46 -25.86
N SER A 140 24.06 -13.36 -26.59
CA SER A 140 24.77 -12.18 -26.08
C SER A 140 23.98 -11.51 -24.95
N LYS A 141 24.68 -10.78 -24.07
CA LYS A 141 24.05 -9.97 -23.01
C LYS A 141 23.00 -8.99 -23.57
N TYR A 142 23.21 -8.49 -24.77
CA TYR A 142 22.28 -7.61 -25.47
C TYR A 142 20.95 -8.31 -25.79
N VAL A 143 21.00 -9.53 -26.31
CA VAL A 143 19.80 -10.32 -26.62
C VAL A 143 19.03 -10.65 -25.35
N ILE A 144 19.73 -11.11 -24.30
CA ILE A 144 19.10 -11.44 -23.01
C ILE A 144 18.37 -10.22 -22.43
N ALA A 145 19.03 -9.06 -22.38
CA ALA A 145 18.44 -7.84 -21.83
C ALA A 145 17.21 -7.37 -22.64
N ASN A 146 17.28 -7.36 -23.97
CA ASN A 146 16.13 -6.95 -24.79
C ASN A 146 14.96 -7.92 -24.69
N SER A 147 15.22 -9.23 -24.61
CA SER A 147 14.17 -10.22 -24.34
C SER A 147 13.49 -9.97 -22.99
N HIS A 148 14.28 -9.62 -21.96
CA HIS A 148 13.76 -9.24 -20.66
C HIS A 148 12.86 -8.01 -20.75
N PHE A 149 13.35 -6.90 -21.28
CA PHE A 149 12.58 -5.65 -21.36
C PHE A 149 11.31 -5.82 -22.20
N THR A 150 11.40 -6.54 -23.32
CA THR A 150 10.23 -6.82 -24.17
C THR A 150 9.17 -7.57 -23.37
N PHE A 151 9.57 -8.61 -22.65
CA PHE A 151 8.65 -9.40 -21.85
C PHE A 151 8.02 -8.60 -20.69
N GLN A 152 8.81 -7.76 -20.01
CA GLN A 152 8.31 -6.88 -18.96
C GLN A 152 7.30 -5.86 -19.49
N ILE A 153 7.59 -5.22 -20.64
CA ILE A 153 6.65 -4.29 -21.29
C ILE A 153 5.35 -5.01 -21.68
N CYS A 154 5.45 -6.21 -22.26
CA CYS A 154 4.26 -6.99 -22.61
C CYS A 154 3.43 -7.36 -21.38
N THR A 155 4.08 -7.81 -20.31
CA THR A 155 3.41 -8.20 -19.06
C THR A 155 2.79 -7.00 -18.37
N SER A 156 3.45 -5.84 -18.36
CA SER A 156 2.91 -4.62 -17.76
C SER A 156 1.71 -4.09 -18.55
N ILE A 157 1.75 -4.15 -19.88
CA ILE A 157 0.60 -3.82 -20.73
C ILE A 157 -0.55 -4.79 -20.49
N LEU A 158 -0.30 -6.10 -20.39
CA LEU A 158 -1.32 -7.09 -20.06
C LEU A 158 -1.95 -6.79 -18.70
N ALA A 159 -1.13 -6.45 -17.69
CA ALA A 159 -1.59 -6.07 -16.37
C ALA A 159 -2.51 -4.84 -16.40
N LEU A 160 -2.25 -3.84 -17.25
CA LEU A 160 -3.17 -2.71 -17.46
C LEU A 160 -4.56 -3.19 -17.89
N PHE A 161 -4.63 -4.13 -18.84
CA PHE A 161 -5.90 -4.69 -19.29
C PHE A 161 -6.58 -5.50 -18.19
N VAL A 162 -5.81 -6.25 -17.40
CA VAL A 162 -6.32 -7.04 -16.26
C VAL A 162 -6.94 -6.12 -15.22
N PHE A 163 -6.24 -5.09 -14.74
CA PHE A 163 -6.76 -4.19 -13.71
C PHE A 163 -7.91 -3.32 -14.21
N LYS A 164 -7.84 -2.83 -15.45
CA LYS A 164 -8.95 -2.09 -16.08
C LYS A 164 -10.23 -2.91 -16.19
N ASN A 165 -10.11 -4.24 -16.35
CA ASN A 165 -11.26 -5.15 -16.46
C ASN A 165 -11.43 -6.03 -15.21
N ARG A 166 -10.82 -5.65 -14.07
CA ARG A 166 -10.74 -6.51 -12.88
C ARG A 166 -12.08 -7.05 -12.43
N VAL A 167 -13.11 -6.19 -12.40
CA VAL A 167 -14.46 -6.57 -11.96
C VAL A 167 -15.07 -7.61 -12.90
N ARG A 168 -14.96 -7.40 -14.21
CA ARG A 168 -15.47 -8.35 -15.21
C ARG A 168 -14.75 -9.70 -15.12
N ILE A 169 -13.42 -9.67 -14.99
CA ILE A 169 -12.61 -10.88 -14.80
C ILE A 169 -13.01 -11.59 -13.52
N SER A 170 -13.19 -10.86 -12.43
CA SER A 170 -13.57 -11.43 -11.13
C SER A 170 -14.95 -12.08 -11.17
N LEU A 171 -15.93 -11.44 -11.81
CA LEU A 171 -17.27 -11.99 -11.97
C LEU A 171 -17.28 -13.23 -12.88
N TYR A 172 -16.46 -13.25 -13.92
CA TYR A 172 -16.32 -14.40 -14.82
C TYR A 172 -15.70 -15.61 -14.10
N ILE A 173 -14.69 -15.38 -13.25
CA ILE A 173 -14.01 -16.47 -12.52
C ILE A 173 -14.87 -16.96 -11.34
N LEU A 174 -15.64 -16.06 -10.70
CA LEU A 174 -16.40 -16.34 -9.48
C LEU A 174 -17.81 -15.74 -9.56
N GLU A 175 -18.70 -16.41 -10.28
CA GLU A 175 -20.10 -15.99 -10.58
C GLU A 175 -20.93 -15.59 -9.35
N SER A 176 -20.56 -16.03 -8.15
CA SER A 176 -21.31 -15.80 -6.90
C SER A 176 -20.78 -14.66 -6.04
N THR A 177 -19.74 -13.94 -6.47
CA THR A 177 -19.05 -12.96 -5.62
C THR A 177 -19.57 -11.53 -5.79
N LYS A 178 -19.83 -10.84 -4.67
CA LYS A 178 -20.17 -9.40 -4.64
C LYS A 178 -18.90 -8.56 -4.85
N VAL A 179 -18.42 -8.52 -6.08
CA VAL A 179 -17.28 -7.70 -6.49
C VAL A 179 -17.81 -6.35 -6.96
N THR A 180 -17.24 -5.27 -6.45
CA THR A 180 -17.61 -3.91 -6.86
C THR A 180 -16.41 -3.21 -7.46
N GLU A 181 -16.69 -2.29 -8.38
CA GLU A 181 -15.69 -1.36 -8.89
C GLU A 181 -15.31 -0.38 -7.77
N THR A 182 -14.02 -0.14 -7.62
CA THR A 182 -13.46 0.72 -6.58
C THR A 182 -12.49 1.72 -7.18
N PHE A 183 -12.29 2.84 -6.50
CA PHE A 183 -11.25 3.82 -6.87
C PHE A 183 -9.84 3.18 -6.99
N PHE A 184 -9.60 2.13 -6.22
CA PHE A 184 -8.33 1.40 -6.19
C PHE A 184 -8.03 0.66 -7.50
N ASP A 185 -9.03 0.29 -8.29
CA ASP A 185 -8.84 -0.37 -9.59
C ASP A 185 -8.14 0.57 -10.59
N ASN A 186 -8.52 1.84 -10.58
CA ASN A 186 -7.87 2.87 -11.38
C ASN A 186 -6.44 3.13 -10.89
N MET A 187 -6.22 3.22 -9.57
CA MET A 187 -4.87 3.39 -9.02
C MET A 187 -3.93 2.23 -9.40
N ALA A 188 -4.42 0.99 -9.33
CA ALA A 188 -3.64 -0.19 -9.73
C ALA A 188 -3.27 -0.14 -11.22
N THR A 189 -4.20 0.32 -12.07
CA THR A 189 -3.92 0.55 -13.49
C THR A 189 -2.79 1.57 -13.66
N TRP A 190 -2.82 2.71 -12.94
CA TRP A 190 -1.76 3.72 -13.02
C TRP A 190 -0.38 3.22 -12.56
N ILE A 191 -0.31 2.31 -11.60
CA ILE A 191 0.96 1.67 -11.20
C ILE A 191 1.59 0.94 -12.39
N TYR A 192 0.81 0.21 -13.19
CA TYR A 192 1.32 -0.46 -14.37
C TYR A 192 1.55 0.48 -15.57
N VAL A 193 0.91 1.65 -15.63
CA VAL A 193 1.24 2.69 -16.61
C VAL A 193 2.66 3.20 -16.31
N TYR A 194 2.93 3.50 -15.05
CA TYR A 194 4.26 3.87 -14.58
C TYR A 194 5.28 2.76 -14.89
N HIS A 195 4.98 1.50 -14.55
CA HIS A 195 5.90 0.39 -14.81
C HIS A 195 6.22 0.23 -16.32
N THR A 196 5.20 0.32 -17.17
CA THR A 196 5.36 0.27 -18.63
C THR A 196 6.25 1.42 -19.13
N PHE A 197 6.00 2.64 -18.63
CA PHE A 197 6.77 3.82 -19.02
C PHE A 197 8.26 3.67 -18.67
N ILE A 198 8.56 3.23 -17.44
CA ILE A 198 9.95 3.00 -17.00
C ILE A 198 10.62 1.89 -17.81
N ALA A 199 9.93 0.77 -18.06
CA ALA A 199 10.48 -0.35 -18.84
C ALA A 199 10.76 0.05 -20.30
N VAL A 200 9.91 0.87 -20.91
CA VAL A 200 10.14 1.42 -22.26
C VAL A 200 11.36 2.36 -22.27
N LEU A 201 11.47 3.27 -21.30
CA LEU A 201 12.64 4.16 -21.19
C LEU A 201 13.93 3.36 -21.03
N LEU A 202 13.93 2.34 -20.17
CA LEU A 202 15.07 1.45 -19.98
C LEU A 202 15.48 0.75 -21.29
N ALA A 203 14.52 0.21 -22.02
CA ALA A 203 14.78 -0.47 -23.30
C ALA A 203 15.39 0.48 -24.34
N ILE A 204 14.88 1.71 -24.42
CA ILE A 204 15.40 2.75 -25.32
C ILE A 204 16.84 3.12 -24.91
N GLU A 205 17.06 3.42 -23.64
CA GLU A 205 18.35 3.84 -23.11
C GLU A 205 19.42 2.76 -23.32
N TYR A 206 19.12 1.51 -22.98
CA TYR A 206 20.02 0.37 -23.20
C TYR A 206 20.34 0.14 -24.68
N THR A 207 19.35 0.33 -25.57
CA THR A 207 19.57 0.21 -27.03
C THR A 207 20.46 1.34 -27.55
N ILE A 208 20.28 2.57 -27.05
CA ILE A 208 21.11 3.72 -27.43
C ILE A 208 22.54 3.53 -26.95
N ASP A 209 22.75 3.14 -25.69
CA ASP A 209 24.08 2.88 -25.14
C ASP A 209 24.79 1.79 -25.94
N HIS A 210 24.11 0.68 -26.24
CA HIS A 210 24.71 -0.40 -27.03
C HIS A 210 25.09 0.02 -28.46
N LYS A 211 24.23 0.79 -29.14
CA LYS A 211 24.43 1.15 -30.55
C LYS A 211 25.38 2.33 -30.76
N TYR A 212 25.35 3.32 -29.86
CA TYR A 212 26.06 4.58 -30.03
C TYR A 212 27.15 4.82 -28.96
N ASN A 213 27.28 3.93 -27.97
CA ASN A 213 28.27 4.02 -26.87
C ASN A 213 28.16 5.33 -26.07
N ILE A 214 26.94 5.86 -25.94
CA ILE A 214 26.64 7.11 -25.22
C ILE A 214 26.33 6.78 -23.76
N LYS A 215 27.39 6.70 -22.94
CA LYS A 215 27.29 6.37 -21.51
C LYS A 215 26.68 7.45 -20.63
N HIS A 216 26.58 8.70 -21.11
CA HIS A 216 26.04 9.80 -20.31
C HIS A 216 24.53 9.75 -20.11
N LEU A 217 23.83 8.86 -20.82
CA LEU A 217 22.38 8.74 -20.74
C LEU A 217 21.91 7.60 -19.82
N SER A 218 22.80 6.88 -19.11
CA SER A 218 22.52 5.64 -18.34
C SER A 218 21.71 5.80 -17.04
N PHE A 219 21.00 6.91 -16.86
CA PHE A 219 20.34 7.23 -15.61
C PHE A 219 19.23 6.22 -15.24
N ILE A 220 18.37 5.86 -16.20
CA ILE A 220 17.27 4.93 -15.95
C ILE A 220 17.83 3.53 -15.73
N TYR A 221 18.84 3.12 -16.49
CA TYR A 221 19.50 1.83 -16.33
C TYR A 221 20.14 1.66 -14.96
N GLU A 222 20.87 2.66 -14.47
CA GLU A 222 21.53 2.63 -13.16
C GLU A 222 20.55 2.61 -11.99
N HIS A 223 19.35 3.16 -12.16
CA HIS A 223 18.35 3.31 -11.10
C HIS A 223 17.12 2.43 -11.31
N TYR A 224 17.14 1.54 -12.30
CA TYR A 224 15.96 0.77 -12.71
C TYR A 224 15.38 -0.06 -11.56
N GLU A 225 16.23 -0.76 -10.81
CA GLU A 225 15.79 -1.57 -9.66
C GLU A 225 14.99 -0.72 -8.67
N LYS A 226 15.48 0.49 -8.35
CA LYS A 226 14.78 1.42 -7.45
C LYS A 226 13.43 1.88 -8.02
N PHE A 227 13.34 2.08 -9.33
CA PHE A 227 12.07 2.43 -9.98
C PHE A 227 11.08 1.26 -9.96
N ALA A 228 11.54 0.03 -10.13
CA ALA A 228 10.72 -1.17 -10.00
C ALA A 228 10.25 -1.37 -8.55
N ASP A 229 11.13 -1.21 -7.57
CA ASP A 229 10.81 -1.29 -6.15
C ASP A 229 9.77 -0.24 -5.74
N ALA A 230 9.86 0.98 -6.31
CA ALA A 230 8.85 2.01 -6.10
C ALA A 230 7.44 1.56 -6.55
N ALA A 231 7.32 0.83 -7.67
CA ALA A 231 6.04 0.28 -8.11
C ALA A 231 5.51 -0.77 -7.12
N MET A 232 6.38 -1.64 -6.61
CA MET A 232 6.04 -2.67 -5.62
C MET A 232 5.54 -2.04 -4.31
N ILE A 233 6.23 -0.99 -3.85
CA ILE A 233 5.83 -0.22 -2.67
C ILE A 233 4.46 0.44 -2.89
N LEU A 234 4.22 1.03 -4.06
CA LEU A 234 2.92 1.64 -4.38
C LEU A 234 1.80 0.61 -4.38
N ALA A 235 2.04 -0.62 -4.87
CA ALA A 235 1.07 -1.70 -4.83
C ALA A 235 0.76 -2.16 -3.39
N ILE A 236 1.79 -2.30 -2.53
CA ILE A 236 1.60 -2.58 -1.10
C ILE A 236 0.80 -1.46 -0.43
N TRP A 237 1.16 -0.21 -0.69
CA TRP A 237 0.50 0.95 -0.09
C TRP A 237 -0.98 1.03 -0.50
N LEU A 238 -1.28 0.72 -1.76
CA LEU A 238 -2.65 0.60 -2.27
C LEU A 238 -3.43 -0.48 -1.48
N LEU A 239 -2.89 -1.69 -1.32
CA LEU A 239 -3.54 -2.77 -0.58
C LEU A 239 -3.75 -2.42 0.90
N ILE A 240 -2.75 -1.83 1.56
CA ILE A 240 -2.87 -1.37 2.96
C ILE A 240 -3.96 -0.29 3.07
N THR A 241 -4.05 0.62 2.10
CA THR A 241 -5.10 1.64 2.09
C THR A 241 -6.48 1.02 1.94
N MET A 242 -6.63 0.00 1.09
CA MET A 242 -7.88 -0.76 0.98
C MET A 242 -8.26 -1.43 2.32
N ILE A 243 -7.30 -2.04 3.01
CA ILE A 243 -7.48 -2.66 4.34
C ILE A 243 -7.98 -1.61 5.35
N ILE A 244 -7.32 -0.45 5.42
CA ILE A 244 -7.68 0.63 6.34
C ILE A 244 -9.10 1.15 6.06
N CYS A 245 -9.45 1.36 4.78
CA CYS A 245 -10.79 1.80 4.40
C CYS A 245 -11.85 0.76 4.79
N HIS A 246 -11.59 -0.52 4.53
CA HIS A 246 -12.51 -1.60 4.89
C HIS A 246 -12.72 -1.72 6.41
N GLU A 247 -11.66 -1.58 7.22
CA GLU A 247 -11.81 -1.57 8.69
C GLU A 247 -12.65 -0.39 9.19
N LYS A 248 -12.54 0.79 8.55
CA LYS A 248 -13.37 1.94 8.89
C LYS A 248 -14.84 1.69 8.56
N GLU A 249 -15.13 1.08 7.40
CA GLU A 249 -16.49 0.71 7.01
C GLU A 249 -17.11 -0.27 8.00
N LEU A 250 -16.37 -1.30 8.42
CA LEU A 250 -16.85 -2.28 9.42
C LEU A 250 -17.16 -1.64 10.77
N LYS A 251 -16.31 -0.71 11.23
CA LYS A 251 -16.52 0.01 12.50
C LYS A 251 -17.75 0.92 12.43
N ASN A 252 -17.92 1.65 11.33
CA ASN A 252 -19.05 2.56 11.16
C ASN A 252 -20.37 1.79 10.97
N GLY A 253 -20.35 0.66 10.27
CA GLY A 253 -21.54 -0.21 10.11
C GLY A 253 -22.01 -0.83 11.42
N ASN A 254 -21.10 -1.16 12.33
CA ASN A 254 -21.44 -1.68 13.67
C ASN A 254 -21.91 -0.59 14.65
N SER A 255 -21.77 0.69 14.32
CA SER A 255 -22.22 1.81 15.18
C SER A 255 -23.70 2.19 14.98
N GLN A 256 -24.40 1.51 14.07
CA GLN A 256 -25.81 1.73 13.75
C GLN A 256 -26.75 0.59 14.20
N CYS A 257 -26.31 -0.26 15.14
CA CYS A 257 -27.18 -1.22 15.83
C CYS A 257 -27.46 -0.79 17.26
#